data_AF-A0A2K6T7X4-F1
#
_entry.id   AF-A0A2K6T7X4-F1
#
_cell.length_a   1.000
_cell.length_b   1.000
_cell.length_c   1.000
_cell.angle_alpha   90.00
_cell.angle_beta   90.00
_cell.angle_gamma   90.00
#
_symmetry.space_group_name_H-M   'P 1'
#
loop_
_entity.id
_entity.type
_entity.pdbx_description
1 polymer ?
#
loop_
_entity_poly.entity_id
_entity_poly.type
_entity_poly.pdbx_seq_one_letter_code
_entity_poly.pdbx_strand_id
1 'polypeptide(L)' 'MANRTAKDAHSFHDTNPQYLSKYWKEECFGLTAELVVDKAMELRTAMY' A
#
# COMPACT_ATOMS: atom_id res chain seq x y z
N MET A 1 -4.51 -3.72 -16.05
CA MET A 1 -4.90 -2.81 -14.96
C MET A 1 -3.82 -2.85 -13.92
N ALA A 2 -3.16 -1.74 -13.62
CA ALA A 2 -2.07 -1.78 -12.65
C ALA A 2 -2.61 -1.88 -11.19
N ASN A 3 -3.90 -1.57 -10.91
CA ASN A 3 -4.61 -1.64 -9.61
C ASN A 3 -4.97 -3.04 -9.12
N ARG A 4 -4.27 -4.08 -9.61
CA ARG A 4 -4.48 -5.46 -9.14
C ARG A 4 -3.39 -5.80 -8.14
N THR A 5 -3.77 -6.48 -7.07
CA THR A 5 -2.82 -6.98 -6.07
C THR A 5 -1.87 -7.93 -6.77
N ALA A 6 -0.59 -7.87 -6.42
CA ALA A 6 0.41 -8.77 -6.96
C ALA A 6 -0.08 -10.23 -6.81
N LYS A 7 0.18 -11.07 -7.82
CA LYS A 7 -0.41 -12.43 -7.90
C LYS A 7 0.06 -13.34 -6.77
N ASP A 8 1.23 -13.03 -6.23
CA ASP A 8 1.94 -13.68 -5.13
C ASP A 8 1.56 -13.12 -3.75
N ALA A 9 0.75 -12.06 -3.70
CA ALA A 9 0.30 -11.51 -2.43
C ALA A 9 -0.66 -12.47 -1.72
N HIS A 10 -0.38 -12.73 -0.44
CA HIS A 10 -1.28 -13.50 0.41
C HIS A 10 -2.49 -12.67 0.83
N SER A 11 -3.63 -13.32 1.00
CA SER A 11 -4.82 -12.70 1.59
C SER A 11 -4.56 -12.37 3.06
N PHE A 12 -5.11 -11.26 3.54
CA PHE A 12 -5.00 -10.86 4.94
C PHE A 12 -6.40 -10.65 5.50
N HIS A 13 -6.71 -11.23 6.66
CA HIS A 13 -8.08 -11.29 7.21
C HIS A 13 -9.13 -11.78 6.19
N ASP A 14 -8.81 -12.84 5.44
CA ASP A 14 -9.67 -13.44 4.41
C ASP A 14 -10.13 -12.46 3.31
N THR A 15 -9.44 -11.33 3.15
CA THR A 15 -9.74 -10.34 2.13
C THR A 15 -8.49 -9.94 1.36
N ASN A 16 -8.72 -9.32 0.21
CA ASN A 16 -7.64 -8.74 -0.58
C ASN A 16 -7.06 -7.54 0.20
N PRO A 17 -5.74 -7.49 0.46
CA PRO A 17 -5.10 -6.41 1.21
C PRO A 17 -5.42 -4.99 0.71
N GLN A 18 -5.68 -4.82 -0.58
CA GLN A 18 -6.07 -3.51 -1.13
C GLN A 18 -7.38 -2.97 -0.54
N TYR A 19 -8.30 -3.83 -0.06
CA TYR A 19 -9.56 -3.36 0.52
C TYR A 19 -9.43 -2.87 1.97
N LEU A 20 -8.30 -3.12 2.63
CA LEU A 20 -8.12 -2.82 4.05
C LEU A 20 -7.77 -1.35 4.33
N SER A 21 -7.27 -0.62 3.35
CA SER A 21 -6.98 0.81 3.55
C SER A 21 -7.28 1.64 2.31
N LYS A 22 -7.89 2.81 2.55
CA LYS A 22 -8.15 3.80 1.50
C LYS A 22 -6.85 4.44 1.02
N TYR A 23 -5.94 4.76 1.94
CA TYR A 23 -4.62 5.32 1.64
C TYR A 23 -3.83 4.44 0.66
N TRP A 24 -3.83 3.11 0.84
CA TRP A 24 -3.11 2.23 -0.07
C TRP A 24 -3.65 2.26 -1.50
N LYS A 25 -4.95 2.42 -1.67
CA LYS A 25 -5.58 2.52 -3.01
C LYS A 25 -5.26 3.83 -3.71
N GLU A 26 -5.13 4.92 -2.95
CA GLU A 26 -4.99 6.28 -3.49
C GLU A 26 -3.52 6.69 -3.64
N GLU A 27 -2.69 6.40 -2.64
CA GLU A 27 -1.33 6.94 -2.52
C GLU A 27 -0.24 5.88 -2.68
N CYS A 28 -0.55 4.59 -2.47
CA CYS A 28 0.44 3.51 -2.59
C CYS A 28 0.34 2.73 -3.91
N PHE A 29 -0.46 3.25 -4.84
CA PHE A 29 -0.74 2.58 -6.08
C PHE A 29 0.50 2.51 -6.99
N GLY A 30 0.96 1.29 -7.31
CA GLY A 30 2.13 1.07 -8.17
C GLY A 30 3.48 1.26 -7.48
N LEU A 31 3.51 1.47 -6.16
CA LEU A 31 4.75 1.43 -5.39
C LEU A 31 5.34 0.02 -5.41
N THR A 32 6.63 -0.07 -5.69
CA THR A 32 7.41 -1.28 -5.43
C THR A 32 7.83 -1.31 -3.96
N ALA A 33 8.21 -2.48 -3.45
CA ALA A 33 8.70 -2.62 -2.07
C ALA A 33 9.86 -1.65 -1.75
N GLU A 34 10.68 -1.32 -2.75
CA GLU A 34 11.78 -0.37 -2.63
C GLU A 34 11.30 1.08 -2.46
N LEU A 35 10.32 1.52 -3.27
CA LEU A 35 9.81 2.90 -3.24
C LEU A 35 8.90 3.21 -2.05
N VAL A 36 8.46 2.18 -1.31
CA VAL A 36 7.65 2.37 -0.09
C VAL A 36 8.39 3.21 0.95
N VAL A 37 9.72 3.06 1.07
CA VAL A 37 10.51 3.84 2.03
C VAL A 37 10.49 5.33 1.70
N ASP A 38 10.60 5.69 0.42
CA ASP A 38 10.59 7.09 -0.01
C ASP A 38 9.23 7.74 0.29
N LYS A 39 8.14 7.03 -0.01
CA LYS A 39 6.80 7.50 0.31
C LYS A 39 6.55 7.59 1.82
N ALA A 40 7.12 6.67 2.60
CA ALA A 40 7.03 6.71 4.06
C ALA A 40 7.77 7.91 4.67
N MET A 41 8.87 8.36 4.06
CA MET A 41 9.60 9.56 4.50
C MET A 41 8.81 10.85 4.26
N GLU A 42 7.90 10.87 3.27
CA GLU A 42 6.98 12.00 3.03
C GLU A 42 5.84 12.08 4.06
N LEU A 43 5.53 10.99 4.76
CA LEU A 43 4.46 10.93 5.76
C LEU A 43 4.84 11.74 7.01
N ARG A 44 4.40 13.00 7.06
CA ARG A 44 4.42 13.81 8.28
C ARG A 44 3.25 13.49 9.19
N THR A 45 3.28 12.34 9.86
CA THR A 45 2.32 12.04 10.94
C THR A 45 2.95 11.13 12.01
N ALA A 46 3.59 11.77 13.00
CA ALA A 46 3.59 11.43 14.44
C ALA A 46 4.80 12.09 15.17
N MET A 47 4.82 13.43 15.19
CA MET A 47 5.50 14.19 16.26
C MET A 47 4.49 15.20 16.80
N TYR A 48 3.49 14.71 17.53
CA TYR A 48 2.73 15.43 18.56
C TYR A 48 2.24 14.41 19.58
#